data_AF-A0A1I0TBU8-F1
#
_entry.id   AF-A0A1I0TBU8-F1
#
_cell.length_a   1.000
_cell.length_b   1.000
_cell.length_c   1.000
_cell.angle_alpha   90.00
_cell.angle_beta   90.00
_cell.angle_gamma   90.00
#
_symmetry.space_group_name_H-M   'P 1'
#
loop_
_entity.id
_entity.type
_entity.pdbx_description
1 polymer ?
#
loop_
_entity_poly.entity_id
_entity_poly.type
_entity_poly.pdbx_seq_one_letter_code
_entity_poly.pdbx_strand_id
1 'polypeptide(L)' 'MENEKYTHKKGIVYLNQYHIVFCPKYRRKVLVGDIERDLKKIFEEVAKEHDVQIKAMEIMPDHVHLFISFDPRQH' A
#
# COMPACT_ATOMS: atom_id res chain seq x y z
N MET A 1 -19.34 -9.45 1.03
CA MET A 1 -18.27 -8.89 1.88
C MET A 1 -17.49 -10.07 2.40
N GLU A 2 -16.26 -10.24 1.94
CA GLU A 2 -15.40 -11.33 2.40
C GLU A 2 -15.06 -11.07 3.87
N ASN A 3 -15.36 -12.02 4.76
CA ASN A 3 -14.98 -11.91 6.18
C ASN A 3 -13.45 -11.97 6.24
N GLU A 4 -12.79 -10.82 6.37
CA GLU A 4 -11.35 -10.79 6.53
C GLU A 4 -10.97 -11.45 7.85
N LYS A 5 -10.22 -12.55 7.73
CA LYS A 5 -9.75 -13.30 8.89
C LYS A 5 -8.72 -12.45 9.66
N TYR A 6 -8.90 -12.35 10.97
CA TYR A 6 -7.90 -11.79 11.87
C TYR A 6 -6.61 -12.61 11.83
N THR A 7 -5.46 -11.92 11.93
CA THR A 7 -4.15 -12.55 12.08
C THR A 7 -3.89 -12.82 13.55
N HIS A 8 -3.45 -14.04 13.86
CA HIS A 8 -3.10 -14.46 15.21
C HIS A 8 -1.59 -14.69 15.31
N LYS A 9 -0.92 -13.96 16.20
CA LYS A 9 0.49 -14.19 16.59
C LYS A 9 0.58 -14.31 18.11
N LYS A 10 1.71 -14.81 18.63
CA LYS A 10 1.89 -14.94 20.09
C LYS A 10 1.68 -13.58 20.78
N GLY A 11 0.67 -13.52 21.64
CA GLY A 11 0.33 -12.34 22.44
C GLY A 11 -0.38 -11.20 21.69
N ILE A 12 -0.80 -11.39 20.43
CA ILE A 12 -1.53 -10.36 19.68
C ILE A 12 -2.49 -10.98 18.65
N VAL A 13 -3.67 -10.38 18.51
CA VAL A 13 -4.63 -10.67 17.44
C VAL A 13 -4.95 -9.35 16.77
N TYR A 14 -4.84 -9.27 15.44
CA TYR A 14 -5.01 -8.00 14.74
C TYR A 14 -5.56 -8.17 13.32
N LEU A 15 -6.23 -7.12 12.86
CA LEU A 15 -6.52 -6.82 11.46
C LEU A 15 -6.02 -5.39 11.25
N ASN A 16 -4.76 -5.24 10.85
CA ASN A 16 -4.07 -3.96 10.80
C ASN A 16 -3.95 -3.52 9.33
N GLN A 17 -4.81 -2.61 8.91
CA GLN A 17 -4.95 -2.20 7.52
C GLN A 17 -5.06 -0.69 7.40
N TYR A 18 -4.49 -0.15 6.33
CA TYR A 18 -4.50 1.28 6.07
C TYR A 18 -4.82 1.56 4.61
N HIS A 19 -5.68 2.54 4.38
CA HIS A 19 -5.86 3.18 3.08
C HIS A 19 -5.04 4.46 3.05
N ILE A 20 -3.92 4.42 2.32
CA ILE A 20 -2.98 5.53 2.16
C ILE A 20 -3.25 6.20 0.83
N VAL A 21 -3.39 7.52 0.86
CA VAL A 21 -3.59 8.34 -0.33
C VAL A 21 -2.59 9.50 -0.32
N PHE A 22 -1.89 9.69 -1.43
CA PHE A 22 -1.05 10.87 -1.65
C PHE A 22 -1.12 11.31 -3.11
N CYS A 23 -0.76 12.57 -3.35
CA CYS A 23 -0.81 13.22 -4.66
C CYS A 23 0.59 13.75 -5.00
N PRO A 24 0.97 13.81 -6.30
CA PRO A 24 2.14 14.54 -6.75
C PRO A 24 2.05 16.01 -6.32
N LYS A 25 3.19 16.69 -6.21
CA LYS A 25 3.25 18.11 -5.88
C LYS A 25 2.35 18.92 -6.82
N TYR A 26 1.49 19.77 -6.24
CA TYR A 26 0.46 20.54 -6.95
C TYR A 26 -0.58 19.70 -7.70
N ARG A 27 -0.73 18.41 -7.36
CA ARG A 27 -1.70 17.49 -7.98
C ARG A 27 -1.56 17.42 -9.51
N ARG A 28 -0.31 17.52 -9.99
CA ARG A 28 0.01 17.44 -11.42
C ARG A 28 -0.30 16.04 -11.92
N LYS A 29 -0.86 15.95 -13.13
CA LYS A 29 -1.21 14.70 -13.82
C LYS A 29 0.01 14.02 -14.44
N VAL A 30 1.02 13.69 -13.62
CA VAL A 30 2.32 13.16 -14.06
C VAL A 30 2.45 11.65 -13.91
N LEU A 31 1.55 10.99 -13.18
CA LEU A 31 1.61 9.56 -12.90
C LEU A 31 0.96 8.76 -14.03
N VAL A 32 1.55 8.82 -15.23
CA VAL A 32 1.03 8.17 -16.44
C VAL A 32 2.14 7.44 -17.18
N GLY A 33 1.78 6.41 -17.96
CA GLY A 33 2.71 5.71 -18.84
C GLY A 33 3.86 5.05 -18.07
N ASP A 34 5.10 5.40 -18.40
CA ASP A 34 6.28 4.82 -17.75
C ASP A 34 6.42 5.22 -16.29
N ILE A 35 6.04 6.45 -15.93
CA ILE A 35 6.08 6.92 -14.53
C ILE A 35 5.15 6.08 -13.65
N GLU A 36 3.96 5.76 -14.14
CA GLU A 36 3.02 4.88 -13.43
C GLU A 36 3.62 3.48 -13.23
N ARG A 37 4.20 2.91 -14.30
CA ARG A 37 4.77 1.55 -14.29
C ARG A 37 5.95 1.44 -13.33
N ASP A 38 6.86 2.40 -13.35
CA ASP A 38 8.03 2.38 -12.48
C ASP A 38 7.65 2.68 -11.03
N LEU A 39 6.66 3.55 -10.79
CA LEU A 39 6.15 3.80 -9.46
C LEU A 39 5.50 2.55 -8.83
N LYS A 40 4.76 1.75 -9.62
CA LYS A 40 4.23 0.45 -9.15
C LYS A 40 5.35 -0.49 -8.70
N LYS A 41 6.42 -0.63 -9.49
CA LYS A 41 7.57 -1.47 -9.13
C LYS A 41 8.23 -0.99 -7.85
N ILE A 42 8.45 0.32 -7.72
CA ILE A 42 9.04 0.90 -6.51
C ILE A 42 8.18 0.59 -5.28
N PHE A 43 6.85 0.70 -5.37
CA PHE A 43 5.99 0.32 -4.24
C PHE A 43 6.08 -1.16 -3.90
N GLU A 44 6.12 -2.05 -4.88
CA GLU A 44 6.28 -3.49 -4.65
C GLU A 44 7.63 -3.82 -4.01
N GLU A 45 8.72 -3.19 -4.47
CA GLU A 45 10.06 -3.36 -3.92
C GLU A 45 10.14 -2.88 -2.47
N VAL A 46 9.65 -1.67 -2.20
CA VAL A 46 9.61 -1.08 -0.84
C VAL A 46 8.74 -1.92 0.08
N ALA A 47 7.56 -2.36 -0.39
CA ALA A 47 6.68 -3.19 0.41
C ALA A 47 7.34 -4.54 0.76
N LYS A 48 8.08 -5.14 -0.18
CA LYS A 48 8.84 -6.36 0.07
C LYS A 48 10.00 -6.14 1.05
N GLU A 49 10.75 -5.05 0.91
CA GLU A 49 11.85 -4.70 1.81
C GLU A 49 11.37 -4.53 3.25
N HIS A 50 10.18 -3.95 3.41
CA HIS A 50 9.56 -3.68 4.69
C HIS A 50 8.48 -4.69 5.08
N ASP A 51 8.44 -5.93 4.58
CA ASP A 51 7.42 -6.95 4.98
C ASP A 51 5.97 -6.41 5.07
N VAL A 52 5.62 -5.46 4.20
CA VAL A 52 4.29 -4.84 4.10
C VAL A 52 3.53 -5.54 3.00
N GLN A 53 2.31 -5.98 3.30
CA GLN A 53 1.43 -6.56 2.30
C GLN A 53 0.62 -5.45 1.61
N ILE A 54 0.81 -5.28 0.30
CA ILE A 54 -0.09 -4.47 -0.53
C ILE A 54 -1.31 -5.34 -0.89
N LYS A 55 -2.48 -4.95 -0.39
CA LYS A 55 -3.77 -5.59 -0.70
C LYS A 55 -4.39 -5.06 -1.98
N ALA A 56 -4.25 -3.76 -2.23
CA ALA A 56 -4.64 -3.13 -3.48
C ALA A 56 -3.76 -1.90 -3.75
N MET A 57 -3.51 -1.62 -5.03
CA MET A 57 -2.75 -0.46 -5.48
C MET A 57 -3.36 0.10 -6.76
N GLU A 58 -3.84 1.33 -6.70
CA GLU A 58 -4.36 2.06 -7.84
C GLU A 58 -3.57 3.36 -8.02
N ILE A 59 -3.11 3.61 -9.24
CA ILE A 59 -2.41 4.84 -9.59
C ILE A 59 -3.25 5.56 -10.63
N MET A 60 -3.65 6.77 -10.28
CA MET A 60 -4.35 7.72 -11.15
C MET A 60 -3.36 8.82 -11.54
N PRO A 61 -3.59 9.54 -12.66
CA PRO A 61 -2.62 10.53 -13.15
C PRO A 61 -2.14 11.55 -12.10
N ASP A 62 -3.00 11.92 -11.14
CA ASP A 62 -2.75 12.94 -10.12
C ASP A 62 -2.79 12.43 -8.67
N HIS A 63 -2.96 11.12 -8.42
CA HIS A 63 -2.97 10.56 -7.07
C HIS A 63 -2.77 9.05 -7.04
N VAL A 64 -2.37 8.52 -5.89
CA VAL A 64 -2.18 7.08 -5.65
C VAL A 64 -3.07 6.65 -4.48
N HIS A 65 -3.72 5.51 -4.62
CA HIS A 65 -4.38 4.79 -3.54
C HIS A 65 -3.61 3.49 -3.26
N LEU A 66 -3.16 3.33 -2.01
CA LEU A 66 -2.57 2.11 -1.50
C LEU A 66 -3.43 1.55 -0.37
N PHE A 67 -3.87 0.32 -0.50
CA PHE A 67 -4.47 -0.43 0.60
C PHE A 67 -3.45 -1.46 1.07
N ILE A 68 -2.94 -1.28 2.29
CA ILE A 68 -1.85 -2.10 2.84
C ILE A 68 -2.21 -2.73 4.17
N SER A 69 -1.48 -3.76 4.56
CA SER A 69 -1.48 -4.35 5.89
C SER A 69 -0.09 -4.78 6.31
N PHE A 70 0.24 -4.64 7.60
CA PHE A 70 1.53 -5.04 8.17
C PHE A 70 1.40 -5.42 9.64
N ASP A 71 2.40 -6.07 10.23
CA ASP A 71 2.40 -6.40 11.67
C ASP A 71 2.52 -5.11 12.50
N PRO A 72 1.57 -4.80 13.41
CA PRO A 72 1.62 -3.58 14.21
C PRO A 72 2.83 -3.52 15.17
N ARG A 73 3.56 -4.61 15.37
CA ARG A 73 4.79 -4.66 16.17
C ARG A 73 6.07 -4.60 15.34
N GLN A 74 5.95 -4.42 14.03
CA GLN A 74 7.08 -4.25 13.15
C GLN A 74 7.83 -2.94 13.47
N HIS A 75 9.16 -2.99 13.45
CA HIS A 75 10.07 -1.86 13.70
C HIS A 75 10.90 -1.57 12.44
#